data_AF-A0A523VXP7-F1
#
_entry.id   AF-A0A523VXP7-F1
#
_cell.length_a   1.000
_cell.length_b   1.000
_cell.length_c   1.000
_cell.angle_alpha   90.00
_cell.angle_beta   90.00
_cell.angle_gamma   90.00
#
_symmetry.space_group_name_H-M   'P 1'
#
loop_
_entity.id
_entity.type
_entity.pdbx_description
1 polymer ?
#
loop_
_entity_poly.entity_id
_entity_poly.type
_entity_poly.pdbx_seq_one_letter_code
_entity_poly.pdbx_strand_id
1 'polypeptide(L)'
;MKTETYERLRSLYEKHGSREFGKLCQKFLAIAFQAAGYRHIEERGVQGVDFDAAKERKEKYAVEVKTTVANSISFEQKDVEGLKKRKKDGYQPVLAVLRLHRFSHWILADADSIKSGNVYIDSLRVHRLSELERCIGPLFDRIIEEHFDGAMREAQTYLDKALRQRVMR
;
A
#
# COMPACT_ATOMS: atom_id res chain seq x y z
N MET A 1 -11.37 5.48 -6.26
CA MET A 1 -10.29 6.45 -6.40
C MET A 1 -10.81 7.58 -7.29
N LYS A 2 -10.33 8.82 -7.14
CA LYS A 2 -10.70 9.90 -8.08
C LYS A 2 -10.22 9.58 -9.50
N THR A 3 -10.88 10.14 -10.51
CA THR A 3 -10.50 9.93 -11.93
C THR A 3 -9.09 10.46 -12.20
N GLU A 4 -8.74 11.61 -11.64
CA GLU A 4 -7.43 12.23 -11.81
C GLU A 4 -6.32 11.37 -11.19
N THR A 5 -6.58 10.75 -10.04
CA THR A 5 -5.65 9.82 -9.40
C THR A 5 -5.44 8.59 -10.29
N TYR A 6 -6.50 8.05 -10.90
CA TYR A 6 -6.37 6.94 -11.84
C TYR A 6 -5.46 7.29 -13.02
N GLU A 7 -5.70 8.42 -13.68
CA GLU A 7 -4.90 8.84 -14.84
C GLU A 7 -3.43 9.07 -14.45
N ARG A 8 -3.17 9.68 -13.28
CA ARG A 8 -1.80 9.85 -12.75
C ARG A 8 -1.11 8.51 -12.49
N LEU A 9 -1.78 7.56 -11.83
CA LEU A 9 -1.24 6.22 -11.61
C LEU A 9 -0.98 5.49 -12.93
N ARG A 10 -1.90 5.65 -13.89
CA ARG A 10 -1.73 5.09 -15.23
C ARG A 10 -0.50 5.67 -15.92
N SER A 11 -0.27 6.99 -15.86
CA SER A 11 0.95 7.61 -16.42
C SER A 11 2.22 7.12 -15.74
N LEU A 12 2.21 6.93 -14.42
CA LEU A 12 3.35 6.33 -13.69
C LEU A 12 3.60 4.89 -14.14
N TYR A 13 2.54 4.10 -14.32
CA TYR A 13 2.64 2.72 -14.83
C TYR A 13 3.21 2.68 -16.25
N GLU A 14 2.69 3.51 -17.15
CA GLU A 14 3.14 3.60 -18.54
C GLU A 14 4.60 4.03 -18.64
N LYS A 15 5.05 4.96 -17.78
CA LYS A 15 6.43 5.46 -17.77
C LYS A 15 7.43 4.48 -17.18
N HIS A 16 7.11 3.86 -16.06
CA HIS A 16 8.07 3.11 -15.25
C HIS A 16 7.93 1.58 -15.33
N GLY A 17 6.83 1.10 -15.92
CA GLY A 17 6.51 -0.32 -16.01
C GLY A 17 6.02 -0.92 -14.68
N SER A 18 5.54 -2.17 -14.76
CA SER A 18 4.82 -2.83 -13.66
C SER A 18 5.63 -2.99 -12.38
N ARG A 19 6.90 -3.39 -12.50
CA ARG A 19 7.77 -3.66 -11.34
C ARG A 19 8.04 -2.41 -10.52
N GLU A 20 8.39 -1.31 -11.19
CA GLU A 20 8.69 -0.05 -10.53
C GLU A 20 7.40 0.60 -10.00
N PHE A 21 6.31 0.52 -10.78
CA PHE A 21 4.99 1.00 -10.37
C PHE A 21 4.51 0.40 -9.04
N GLY A 22 4.72 -0.91 -8.83
CA GLY A 22 4.38 -1.56 -7.56
C GLY A 22 5.09 -0.92 -6.37
N LYS A 23 6.40 -0.66 -6.50
CA LYS A 23 7.20 0.00 -5.46
C LYS A 23 6.79 1.45 -5.23
N LEU A 24 6.43 2.18 -6.28
CA LEU A 24 5.89 3.53 -6.15
C LEU A 24 4.57 3.51 -5.38
N CYS A 25 3.65 2.59 -5.70
CA CYS A 25 2.37 2.45 -5.00
C CYS A 25 2.56 2.08 -3.53
N GLN A 26 3.50 1.19 -3.21
CA GLN A 26 3.89 0.88 -1.83
C GLN A 26 4.31 2.14 -1.07
N LYS A 27 5.19 2.96 -1.65
CA LYS A 27 5.65 4.21 -1.03
C LYS A 27 4.54 5.24 -0.89
N PHE A 28 3.73 5.44 -1.92
CA PHE A 28 2.56 6.33 -1.83
C PHE A 28 1.59 5.89 -0.73
N LEU A 29 1.34 4.58 -0.61
CA LEU A 29 0.50 4.04 0.44
C LEU A 29 1.12 4.27 1.81
N ALA A 30 2.41 4.01 1.99
CA ALA A 30 3.13 4.30 3.23
C ALA A 30 3.06 5.79 3.62
N ILE A 31 3.22 6.72 2.67
CA ILE A 31 3.04 8.16 2.90
C ILE A 31 1.60 8.47 3.30
N ALA A 32 0.60 7.81 2.72
CA ALA A 32 -0.80 7.98 3.09
C ALA A 32 -1.08 7.49 4.53
N PHE A 33 -0.48 6.38 4.96
CA PHE A 33 -0.49 5.95 6.37
C PHE A 33 0.17 7.00 7.26
N GLN A 34 1.32 7.54 6.87
CA GLN A 34 1.96 8.61 7.63
C GLN A 34 1.05 9.85 7.77
N ALA A 35 0.39 10.25 6.69
CA ALA A 35 -0.58 11.34 6.67
C ALA A 35 -1.81 11.06 7.57
N ALA A 36 -2.17 9.79 7.78
CA ALA A 36 -3.22 9.35 8.69
C ALA A 36 -2.77 9.28 10.17
N GLY A 37 -1.54 9.68 10.46
CA GLY A 37 -0.99 9.74 11.83
C GLY A 37 -0.29 8.45 12.28
N TYR A 38 -0.02 7.50 11.39
CA TYR A 38 0.87 6.37 11.69
C TYR A 38 2.32 6.84 11.59
N ARG A 39 2.91 7.25 12.73
CA ARG A 39 4.22 7.92 12.77
C ARG A 39 5.40 6.96 12.64
N HIS A 40 5.21 5.69 12.98
CA HIS A 40 6.24 4.66 12.81
C HIS A 40 6.00 3.92 11.50
N ILE A 41 6.60 4.43 10.42
CA ILE A 41 6.63 3.78 9.11
C ILE A 41 8.00 3.13 8.93
N GLU A 42 8.06 1.81 8.83
CA GLU A 42 9.30 1.07 8.54
C GLU A 42 9.15 0.30 7.21
N GLU A 43 9.83 0.77 6.17
CA GLU A 43 9.92 0.04 4.90
C GLU A 43 10.97 -1.08 4.99
N ARG A 44 10.63 -2.28 4.48
CA ARG A 44 11.56 -3.42 4.48
C ARG A 44 11.87 -3.88 3.06
N GLY A 45 12.70 -3.12 2.34
CA GLY A 45 12.98 -3.33 0.91
C GLY A 45 13.73 -4.61 0.50
N VAL A 46 14.03 -5.53 1.43
CA VAL A 46 14.81 -6.77 1.15
C VAL A 46 14.21 -8.01 1.83
N GLN A 47 13.65 -7.88 3.03
CA GLN A 47 13.06 -9.00 3.78
C GLN A 47 11.91 -8.55 4.69
N GLY A 48 10.78 -9.25 4.62
CA GLY A 48 9.60 -8.99 5.46
C GLY A 48 8.44 -8.47 4.63
N VAL A 49 7.46 -7.87 5.32
CA VAL A 49 6.33 -7.18 4.70
C VAL A 49 6.80 -5.87 4.05
N ASP A 50 6.02 -5.35 3.12
CA ASP A 50 6.36 -4.12 2.40
C ASP A 50 6.58 -2.91 3.33
N PHE A 51 5.72 -2.71 4.32
CA PHE A 51 5.97 -1.78 5.41
C PHE A 51 5.18 -2.09 6.67
N ASP A 52 5.72 -1.67 7.81
CA ASP A 52 4.99 -1.58 9.07
C ASP A 52 4.48 -0.14 9.28
N ALA A 53 3.29 0.01 9.86
CA ALA A 53 2.70 1.30 10.20
C ALA A 53 2.09 1.25 11.60
N ALA A 54 2.58 2.09 12.53
CA ALA A 54 2.07 2.13 13.89
C ALA A 54 1.77 3.54 14.41
N LYS A 55 0.70 3.63 15.20
CA LYS A 55 0.40 4.74 16.12
C LYS A 55 1.01 4.44 17.50
N GLU A 56 1.47 5.46 18.21
CA GLU A 56 2.25 5.33 19.46
C GLU A 56 1.68 4.33 20.49
N ARG A 57 0.34 4.17 20.60
CA ARG A 57 -0.29 3.28 21.61
C ARG A 57 -1.59 2.59 21.19
N LYS A 58 -1.88 2.46 19.89
CA LYS A 58 -3.17 1.88 19.44
C LYS A 58 -2.97 0.86 18.33
N GLU A 59 -3.03 1.34 17.11
CA GLU A 59 -3.14 0.52 15.91
C GLU A 59 -1.76 0.30 15.32
N LYS A 60 -1.46 -0.96 15.00
CA LYS A 60 -0.24 -1.39 14.34
C LYS A 60 -0.63 -2.28 13.18
N TYR A 61 -0.18 -1.95 11.97
CA TYR A 61 -0.45 -2.71 10.75
C TYR A 61 0.85 -3.14 10.11
N ALA A 62 0.96 -4.42 9.78
CA ALA A 62 1.99 -4.95 8.91
C ALA A 62 1.35 -5.12 7.52
N VAL A 63 1.84 -4.42 6.51
CA VAL A 63 1.16 -4.29 5.23
C VAL A 63 1.96 -4.96 4.13
N GLU A 64 1.30 -5.86 3.41
CA GLU A 64 1.76 -6.43 2.14
C GLU A 64 0.97 -5.79 1.00
N VAL A 65 1.65 -5.27 -0.02
CA VAL A 65 1.07 -4.49 -1.11
C VAL A 65 1.12 -5.28 -2.41
N LYS A 66 -0.04 -5.45 -3.05
CA LYS A 66 -0.15 -6.05 -4.39
C LYS A 66 -0.83 -5.09 -5.36
N THR A 67 -0.16 -4.81 -6.47
CA THR A 67 -0.72 -4.05 -7.58
C THR A 67 -0.90 -4.93 -8.81
N THR A 68 -1.97 -4.74 -9.58
CA THR A 68 -2.21 -5.51 -10.81
C THR A 68 -3.10 -4.78 -11.80
N VAL A 69 -3.06 -5.17 -13.07
CA VAL A 69 -4.07 -4.80 -14.07
C VAL A 69 -5.13 -5.90 -14.26
N ALA A 70 -4.86 -7.11 -13.76
CA ALA A 70 -5.71 -8.29 -13.87
C ALA A 70 -6.81 -8.33 -12.78
N ASN A 71 -7.62 -9.40 -12.80
CA ASN A 71 -8.67 -9.64 -11.80
C ASN A 71 -8.19 -10.40 -10.56
N SER A 72 -6.93 -10.85 -10.55
CA SER A 72 -6.35 -11.62 -9.46
C SER A 72 -4.93 -11.15 -9.14
N ILE A 73 -4.47 -11.53 -7.94
CA ILE A 73 -3.10 -11.33 -7.46
C ILE A 73 -2.52 -12.65 -6.97
N SER A 74 -1.20 -12.75 -6.98
CA SER A 74 -0.48 -13.81 -6.26
C SER A 74 -0.26 -13.35 -4.82
N PHE A 75 -0.78 -14.08 -3.86
CA PHE A 75 -0.48 -13.92 -2.44
C PHE A 75 0.35 -15.12 -1.99
N GLU A 76 1.67 -14.95 -1.96
CA GLU A 76 2.60 -16.05 -1.85
C GLU A 76 2.76 -16.52 -0.40
N GLN A 77 3.21 -17.75 -0.23
CA GLN A 77 3.46 -18.32 1.10
C GLN A 77 4.48 -17.49 1.90
N LYS A 78 5.49 -16.92 1.23
CA LYS A 78 6.49 -16.03 1.85
C LYS A 78 5.85 -14.75 2.42
N ASP A 79 4.80 -14.23 1.77
CA ASP A 79 4.11 -13.01 2.17
C ASP A 79 3.31 -13.30 3.46
N VAL A 80 2.58 -14.42 3.47
CA VAL A 80 1.88 -14.93 4.66
C VAL A 80 2.82 -15.13 5.83
N GLU A 81 4.02 -15.68 5.59
CA GLU A 81 5.02 -15.89 6.63
C GLU A 81 5.61 -14.58 7.15
N GLY A 82 5.86 -13.61 6.27
CA GLY A 82 6.28 -12.26 6.63
C GLY A 82 5.26 -11.59 7.55
N LEU A 83 3.98 -11.62 7.18
CA LEU A 83 2.87 -11.07 7.96
C LEU A 83 2.72 -11.79 9.31
N LYS A 84 2.77 -13.13 9.34
CA LYS A 84 2.70 -13.93 10.57
C LYS A 84 3.83 -13.61 11.55
N LYS A 85 5.03 -13.31 11.05
CA LYS A 85 6.15 -12.89 11.92
C LYS A 85 5.82 -11.59 12.64
N ARG A 86 5.30 -10.58 11.93
CA ARG A 86 4.94 -9.27 12.51
C ARG A 86 3.76 -9.34 13.48
N LYS A 87 2.85 -10.31 13.29
CA LYS A 87 1.76 -10.57 14.23
C LYS A 87 2.27 -10.90 15.64
N LYS A 88 3.42 -11.57 15.76
CA LYS A 88 4.06 -11.85 17.07
C LYS A 88 4.47 -10.57 17.81
N ASP A 89 4.71 -9.49 17.06
CA ASP A 89 5.08 -8.17 17.58
C ASP A 89 3.85 -7.25 17.80
N GLY A 90 2.65 -7.81 17.69
CA GLY A 90 1.38 -7.11 17.91
C GLY A 90 0.86 -6.32 16.70
N TYR A 91 1.40 -6.55 15.50
CA TYR A 91 0.89 -5.95 14.27
C TYR A 91 -0.28 -6.75 13.70
N GLN A 92 -1.34 -6.05 13.29
CA GLN A 92 -2.42 -6.64 12.51
C GLN A 92 -1.95 -6.81 11.05
N PRO A 93 -2.04 -8.02 10.46
CA PRO A 93 -1.59 -8.25 9.11
C PRO A 93 -2.62 -7.75 8.08
N VAL A 94 -2.16 -6.98 7.11
CA VAL A 94 -3.01 -6.36 6.07
C VAL A 94 -2.48 -6.73 4.70
N LEU A 95 -3.37 -7.22 3.84
CA LEU A 95 -3.13 -7.35 2.41
C LEU A 95 -3.78 -6.15 1.71
N ALA A 96 -2.96 -5.22 1.24
CA ALA A 96 -3.37 -4.04 0.51
C ALA A 96 -3.32 -4.32 -1.00
N VAL A 97 -4.46 -4.28 -1.68
CA VAL A 97 -4.55 -4.58 -3.11
C VAL A 97 -5.08 -3.39 -3.89
N LEU A 98 -4.36 -3.04 -4.96
CA LEU A 98 -4.79 -2.05 -5.94
C LEU A 98 -4.84 -2.66 -7.33
N ARG A 99 -6.03 -2.70 -7.91
CA ARG A 99 -6.20 -2.95 -9.34
C ARG A 99 -6.11 -1.63 -10.10
N LEU A 100 -5.16 -1.49 -11.01
CA LEU A 100 -5.05 -0.33 -11.90
C LEU A 100 -6.14 -0.39 -12.98
N HIS A 101 -7.32 0.09 -12.61
CA HIS A 101 -8.49 0.20 -13.46
C HIS A 101 -9.32 1.40 -13.00
N ARG A 102 -10.14 1.96 -13.90
CA ARG A 102 -11.06 3.04 -13.54
C ARG A 102 -11.99 2.59 -12.42
N PHE A 103 -12.27 3.50 -11.49
CA PHE A 103 -13.14 3.27 -10.33
C PHE A 103 -12.68 2.18 -9.34
N SER A 104 -11.48 1.62 -9.51
CA SER A 104 -10.87 0.80 -8.47
C SER A 104 -10.52 1.65 -7.26
N HIS A 105 -10.56 1.03 -6.10
CA HIS A 105 -10.07 1.58 -4.84
C HIS A 105 -9.07 0.59 -4.26
N TRP A 106 -8.25 1.06 -3.31
CA TRP A 106 -7.52 0.16 -2.44
C TRP A 106 -8.53 -0.74 -1.71
N ILE A 107 -8.26 -2.04 -1.74
CA ILE A 107 -8.85 -2.99 -0.82
C ILE A 107 -7.80 -3.25 0.25
N LEU A 108 -8.10 -2.90 1.50
CA LEU A 108 -7.24 -3.19 2.64
C LEU A 108 -7.89 -4.32 3.41
N ALA A 109 -7.40 -5.54 3.23
CA ALA A 109 -8.03 -6.74 3.77
C ALA A 109 -7.27 -7.34 4.96
N ASP A 110 -8.00 -7.93 5.91
CA ASP A 110 -7.42 -8.74 6.97
C ASP A 110 -6.77 -10.00 6.39
N ALA A 111 -5.44 -10.01 6.37
CA ALA A 111 -4.68 -11.08 5.74
C ALA A 111 -4.73 -12.41 6.52
N ASP A 112 -5.09 -12.41 7.81
CA ASP A 112 -5.23 -13.66 8.58
C ASP A 112 -6.36 -14.55 8.03
N SER A 113 -7.35 -13.92 7.42
CA SER A 113 -8.54 -14.60 6.89
C SER A 113 -8.41 -15.04 5.44
N ILE A 114 -7.23 -14.83 4.82
CA ILE A 114 -6.97 -15.08 3.40
C ILE A 114 -5.94 -16.21 3.25
N LYS A 115 -6.22 -17.19 2.39
CA LYS A 115 -5.28 -18.25 2.05
C LYS A 115 -4.27 -17.78 1.00
N SER A 116 -3.03 -18.27 1.09
CA SER A 116 -2.03 -18.09 0.03
C SER A 116 -2.49 -18.76 -1.28
N GLY A 117 -2.02 -18.22 -2.40
CA GLY A 117 -2.33 -18.68 -3.75
C GLY A 117 -2.72 -17.54 -4.69
N ASN A 118 -3.36 -17.90 -5.80
CA ASN A 118 -3.95 -16.92 -6.71
C ASN A 118 -5.32 -16.48 -6.16
N VAL A 119 -5.43 -15.22 -5.75
CA VAL A 119 -6.62 -14.68 -5.09
C VAL A 119 -7.35 -13.74 -6.04
N TYR A 120 -8.64 -13.98 -6.27
CA TYR A 120 -9.49 -13.05 -7.01
C TYR A 120 -9.76 -11.80 -6.19
N ILE A 121 -9.56 -10.63 -6.78
CA ILE A 121 -9.62 -9.35 -6.07
C ILE A 121 -11.01 -9.11 -5.45
N ASP A 122 -12.09 -9.46 -6.16
CA ASP A 122 -13.44 -9.26 -5.62
C ASP A 122 -13.75 -10.16 -4.43
N SER A 123 -13.06 -11.30 -4.27
CA SER A 123 -13.20 -12.15 -3.08
C SER A 123 -12.64 -11.48 -1.82
N LEU A 124 -11.72 -10.52 -1.96
CA LEU A 124 -11.13 -9.79 -0.84
C LEU A 124 -12.12 -8.85 -0.15
N ARG A 125 -13.25 -8.51 -0.79
CA ARG A 125 -14.21 -7.53 -0.29
C ARG A 125 -14.87 -7.96 1.03
N VAL A 126 -15.02 -9.26 1.26
CA VAL A 126 -15.59 -9.77 2.53
C VAL A 126 -14.60 -9.67 3.70
N HIS A 127 -13.32 -9.49 3.41
CA HIS A 127 -12.22 -9.39 4.37
C HIS A 127 -11.79 -7.94 4.63
N ARG A 128 -12.50 -6.96 4.05
CA ARG A 128 -12.09 -5.56 4.04
C ARG A 128 -12.12 -4.92 5.44
N LEU A 129 -11.10 -4.11 5.70
CA LEU A 129 -10.99 -3.23 6.86
C LEU A 129 -11.58 -1.86 6.49
N SER A 130 -12.91 -1.78 6.43
CA SER A 130 -13.64 -0.60 5.89
C SER A 130 -13.26 0.72 6.55
N GLU A 131 -13.00 0.71 7.86
CA GLU A 131 -12.57 1.90 8.61
C GLU A 131 -11.19 2.38 8.18
N LEU A 132 -10.26 1.45 7.97
CA LEU A 132 -8.92 1.75 7.49
C LEU A 132 -8.96 2.28 6.06
N GLU A 133 -9.77 1.68 5.18
CA GLU A 133 -9.96 2.16 3.80
C GLU A 133 -10.55 3.57 3.76
N ARG A 134 -11.54 3.87 4.62
CA ARG A 134 -12.16 5.19 4.72
C ARG A 134 -11.16 6.25 5.20
N CYS A 135 -10.24 5.88 6.09
CA CYS A 135 -9.18 6.75 6.56
C CYS A 135 -8.09 6.98 5.50
N ILE A 136 -7.62 5.90 4.88
CA ILE A 136 -6.44 5.94 3.99
C ILE A 136 -6.79 6.39 2.57
N GLY A 137 -7.96 6.01 2.05
CA GLY A 137 -8.36 6.26 0.66
C GLY A 137 -8.28 7.74 0.23
N PRO A 138 -8.95 8.67 0.93
CA PRO A 138 -8.90 10.09 0.60
C PRO A 138 -7.49 10.70 0.72
N LEU A 139 -6.69 10.20 1.67
CA LEU A 139 -5.31 10.64 1.85
C LEU A 139 -4.43 10.14 0.70
N PHE A 140 -4.62 8.91 0.25
CA PHE A 140 -3.90 8.36 -0.90
C PHE A 140 -4.15 9.20 -2.16
N ASP A 141 -5.39 9.56 -2.46
CA ASP A 141 -5.72 10.45 -3.59
C ASP A 141 -4.94 11.77 -3.50
N ARG A 142 -4.92 12.39 -2.32
CA ARG A 142 -4.19 13.64 -2.06
C ARG A 142 -2.67 13.46 -2.18
N ILE A 143 -2.12 12.37 -1.66
CA ILE A 143 -0.69 12.06 -1.70
C ILE A 143 -0.22 11.87 -3.14
N ILE A 144 -1.01 11.17 -3.98
CA ILE A 144 -0.69 11.07 -5.41
C ILE A 144 -0.65 12.45 -6.04
N GLU A 145 -1.64 13.31 -5.79
CA GLU A 145 -1.66 14.67 -6.31
C GLU A 145 -0.43 15.50 -5.87
N GLU A 146 -0.10 15.49 -4.58
CA GLU A 146 1.03 16.27 -4.02
C GLU A 146 2.39 15.81 -4.56
N HIS A 147 2.54 14.52 -4.83
CA HIS A 147 3.85 13.89 -5.10
C HIS A 147 4.03 13.39 -6.54
N PHE A 148 3.00 13.52 -7.39
CA PHE A 148 3.01 13.00 -8.76
C PHE A 148 4.20 13.50 -9.58
N ASP A 149 4.40 14.81 -9.65
CA ASP A 149 5.45 15.38 -10.51
C ASP A 149 6.85 14.97 -10.06
N GLY A 150 7.08 14.87 -8.76
CA GLY A 150 8.34 14.40 -8.20
C GLY A 150 8.58 12.93 -8.51
N ALA A 151 7.58 12.08 -8.28
CA ALA A 151 7.64 10.66 -8.60
C ALA A 151 7.80 10.40 -10.10
N MET A 152 7.17 11.21 -10.96
CA MET A 152 7.34 11.11 -12.41
C MET A 152 8.78 11.40 -12.83
N ARG A 153 9.49 12.32 -12.17
CA ARG A 153 10.87 12.66 -12.55
C ARG A 153 11.91 11.72 -11.95
N GLU A 154 11.77 11.40 -10.67
CA GLU A 154 12.81 10.78 -9.85
C GLU A 154 12.39 9.41 -9.26
N ALA A 155 11.17 8.94 -9.56
CA ALA A 155 10.61 7.67 -9.11
C ALA A 155 10.76 7.46 -7.60
N GLN A 156 11.24 6.30 -7.18
CA GLN A 156 11.44 5.96 -5.76
C GLN A 156 12.36 6.94 -5.04
N THR A 157 13.40 7.45 -5.70
CA THR A 157 14.37 8.37 -5.08
C THR A 157 13.68 9.62 -4.49
N TYR A 158 12.64 10.12 -5.16
CA TYR A 158 11.87 11.23 -4.64
C TYR A 158 10.97 10.82 -3.48
N LEU A 159 10.26 9.69 -3.61
CA LEU A 159 9.35 9.22 -2.55
C LEU A 159 10.09 8.81 -1.28
N ASP A 160 11.32 8.29 -1.39
CA ASP A 160 12.21 8.03 -0.25
C ASP A 160 12.52 9.31 0.54
N LYS A 161 12.81 10.40 -0.16
CA LYS A 161 13.03 11.71 0.47
C LYS A 161 11.75 12.21 1.14
N ALA A 162 10.61 12.07 0.46
CA ALA A 162 9.31 12.53 0.97
C ALA A 162 8.91 11.78 2.25
N LEU A 163 9.09 10.46 2.30
CA LEU A 163 8.85 9.64 3.50
C LEU A 163 9.69 10.10 4.69
N ARG A 164 10.99 10.35 4.47
CA ARG A 164 11.91 10.79 5.54
C ARG A 164 11.56 12.17 6.09
N GLN A 165 11.18 13.12 5.23
CA GLN A 165 10.87 14.50 5.65
C GLN A 165 9.64 14.60 6.55
N ARG A 166 8.65 13.72 6.37
CA ARG A 166 7.44 13.70 7.22
C ARG A 166 7.65 12.99 8.57
N VAL A 167 8.74 12.25 8.78
CA VAL A 167 9.09 11.68 10.09
C VAL A 167 9.61 12.77 11.05
N MET A 168 10.09 13.90 10.52
CA MET A 168 10.72 14.98 11.29
C MET A 168 9.77 16.12 11.68
N ARG A 169 8.46 16.01 11.44
CA ARG A 169 7.44 17.00 11.83
C ARG A 169 6.43 16.39 12.78
#